data_AF-A0AAV9M2R6-F1
#
_entry.id   AF-A0AAV9M2R6-F1
#
_cell.length_a   1.000
_cell.length_b   1.000
_cell.length_c   1.000
_cell.angle_alpha   90.00
_cell.angle_beta   90.00
_cell.angle_gamma   90.00
#
_symmetry.space_group_name_H-M   'P 1'
#
loop_
_entity.id
_entity.type
_entity.pdbx_description
1 polymer ?
#
loop_
_entity_poly.entity_id
_entity_poly.type
_entity_poly.pdbx_seq_one_letter_code
_entity_poly.pdbx_strand_id
1 'polypeptide(L)'
;MSNMKLNKLCMEESDTMLKTIVRCKHGSLLHMQTSWSKSNPGRRFWSFPYYGSNNCNFFQWRDREEIDPRSQFILPKLLNKIKELEDEVWRRQIQINKQQVLIDNLTVEKRFKRRKLKWCTFD
;
A
#
# COMPACT_ATOMS: atom_id res chain seq x y z
N MET A 1 11.28 -27.53 2.54
CA MET A 1 11.57 -27.27 3.97
C MET A 1 12.40 -25.98 4.01
N SER A 2 12.01 -24.85 4.59
CA SER A 2 11.24 -24.62 5.81
C SER A 2 10.48 -23.28 5.70
N ASN A 3 9.20 -23.34 5.34
CA ASN A 3 8.27 -22.20 5.45
C ASN A 3 7.75 -22.04 6.89
N MET A 4 8.58 -22.40 7.88
CA MET A 4 8.24 -22.35 9.31
C MET A 4 8.79 -21.12 10.02
N LYS A 5 9.60 -20.29 9.33
CA LYS A 5 10.18 -19.07 9.92
C LYS A 5 9.44 -17.78 9.57
N LEU A 6 8.51 -17.79 8.61
CA LEU A 6 7.72 -16.60 8.28
C LEU A 6 6.45 -16.45 9.12
N ASN A 7 5.99 -17.53 9.78
CA ASN A 7 4.86 -17.48 10.72
C ASN A 7 5.23 -17.09 12.15
N LYS A 8 6.50 -16.76 12.44
CA LYS A 8 6.95 -16.36 13.78
C LYS A 8 6.79 -14.85 14.07
N LEU A 9 6.12 -14.11 13.18
CA LEU A 9 5.81 -12.69 13.39
C LEU A 9 4.46 -12.46 14.12
N CYS A 10 3.70 -13.51 14.43
CA CYS A 10 2.32 -13.37 14.95
C CYS A 10 1.99 -14.19 16.22
N MET A 11 2.95 -14.52 17.08
CA MET A 11 2.67 -15.16 18.39
C MET A 11 3.41 -14.38 19.50
N GLU A 12 2.83 -13.33 20.08
CA GLU A 12 1.91 -13.31 21.25
C GLU A 12 2.57 -13.42 22.64
N GLU A 13 3.83 -13.84 22.80
CA GLU A 13 4.41 -13.95 24.16
C GLU A 13 4.93 -12.64 24.75
N SER A 14 5.46 -11.74 23.91
CA SER A 14 5.95 -10.41 24.32
C SER A 14 4.93 -9.29 24.14
N ASP A 15 3.71 -9.65 23.75
CA ASP A 15 2.66 -8.69 23.42
C ASP A 15 1.99 -8.20 24.70
N THR A 16 2.56 -7.12 25.25
CA THR A 16 2.05 -6.44 26.44
C THR A 16 0.57 -6.06 26.30
N MET A 17 0.09 -5.85 25.07
CA MET A 17 -1.29 -5.45 24.79
C MET A 17 -2.32 -6.57 24.94
N LEU A 18 -1.92 -7.84 24.95
CA LEU A 18 -2.83 -8.96 25.27
C LEU A 18 -3.23 -8.98 26.75
N LYS A 19 -2.38 -8.43 27.62
CA LYS A 19 -2.64 -8.35 29.07
C LYS A 19 -3.29 -7.02 29.48
N THR A 20 -3.48 -6.09 28.54
CA THR A 20 -4.05 -4.77 28.83
C THR A 20 -5.51 -4.89 29.25
N ILE A 21 -5.78 -4.44 30.48
CA ILE A 21 -7.13 -4.34 31.04
C ILE A 21 -7.71 -3.00 30.62
N VAL A 22 -8.73 -3.02 29.76
CA VAL A 22 -9.47 -1.81 29.35
C VAL A 22 -10.85 -1.81 30.01
N ARG A 23 -11.23 -0.68 30.60
CA ARG A 23 -12.54 -0.50 31.23
C ARG A 23 -13.30 0.64 30.57
N CYS A 24 -14.62 0.51 30.50
CA CYS A 24 -15.46 1.63 30.06
C CYS A 24 -15.66 2.66 31.19
N LYS A 25 -16.31 3.79 30.89
CA LYS A 25 -16.65 4.85 31.87
C LYS A 25 -17.54 4.37 33.03
N HIS A 26 -18.17 3.19 32.90
CA HIS A 26 -19.01 2.57 33.93
C HIS A 26 -18.25 1.49 34.73
N GLY A 27 -16.93 1.33 34.50
CA GLY A 27 -16.08 0.37 35.22
C GLY A 27 -16.11 -1.07 34.68
N SER A 28 -16.99 -1.40 33.74
CA SER A 28 -17.07 -2.72 33.12
C SER A 28 -15.81 -3.06 32.33
N LEU A 29 -15.34 -4.31 32.45
CA LEU A 29 -14.20 -4.83 31.71
C LEU A 29 -14.56 -5.04 30.23
N LEU A 30 -13.69 -4.60 29.34
CA LEU A 30 -13.85 -4.75 27.90
C LEU A 30 -12.89 -5.80 27.36
N HIS A 31 -13.43 -6.72 26.57
CA HIS A 31 -12.65 -7.75 25.90
C HIS A 31 -12.15 -7.25 24.55
N MET A 32 -10.94 -7.66 24.18
CA MET A 32 -10.38 -7.40 22.86
C MET A 32 -11.13 -8.24 21.82
N GLN A 33 -11.55 -7.60 20.74
CA GLN A 33 -12.27 -8.19 19.62
C GLN A 33 -11.48 -7.99 18.34
N THR A 34 -11.78 -8.80 17.33
CA THR A 34 -11.18 -8.69 15.99
C THR A 34 -12.25 -8.27 14.99
N SER A 35 -11.94 -7.28 14.16
CA SER A 35 -12.82 -6.79 13.11
C SER A 35 -12.80 -7.74 11.91
N TRP A 36 -13.98 -8.14 11.49
CA TRP A 36 -14.22 -8.97 10.31
C TRP A 36 -14.81 -8.18 9.14
N SER A 37 -14.82 -6.84 9.23
CA SER A 37 -15.32 -6.01 8.13
C SER A 37 -14.36 -6.04 6.94
N LYS A 38 -14.91 -5.87 5.73
CA LYS A 38 -14.10 -5.73 4.50
C LYS A 38 -13.15 -4.53 4.55
N SER A 39 -13.52 -3.47 5.28
CA SER A 39 -12.74 -2.24 5.41
C SER A 39 -11.63 -2.32 6.45
N ASN A 40 -11.75 -3.19 7.46
CA ASN A 40 -10.82 -3.32 8.57
C ASN A 40 -10.58 -4.80 8.91
N PRO A 41 -10.15 -5.65 7.96
CA PRO A 41 -9.98 -7.08 8.21
C PRO A 41 -8.85 -7.33 9.21
N GLY A 42 -9.09 -8.15 10.23
CA GLY A 42 -8.07 -8.60 11.17
C GLY A 42 -7.62 -7.56 12.21
N ARG A 43 -8.12 -6.33 12.16
CA ARG A 43 -7.79 -5.27 13.13
C ARG A 43 -8.42 -5.55 14.48
N ARG A 44 -7.68 -5.36 15.58
CA ARG A 44 -8.18 -5.64 16.95
C ARG A 44 -8.68 -4.35 17.63
N PHE A 45 -9.73 -4.43 18.44
CA PHE A 45 -10.32 -3.28 19.15
C PHE A 45 -10.98 -3.70 20.48
N TRP A 46 -11.25 -2.74 21.35
CA TRP A 46 -12.11 -2.88 22.51
C TRP A 46 -13.42 -2.12 22.27
N SER A 47 -14.55 -2.77 22.51
CA SER A 47 -15.86 -2.11 22.51
C SER A 47 -16.73 -2.64 23.64
N PHE A 48 -17.73 -1.84 24.04
CA PHE A 48 -18.77 -2.32 24.92
C PHE A 48 -19.62 -3.38 24.19
N PRO A 49 -19.98 -4.52 24.83
CA PRO A 49 -20.75 -5.60 24.18
C PRO A 49 -22.07 -5.14 23.55
N TYR A 50 -22.67 -4.10 24.13
CA TYR A 50 -23.92 -3.49 23.71
C TYR A 50 -23.69 -2.07 23.18
N TYR A 51 -22.77 -1.94 22.23
CA TYR A 51 -22.46 -0.67 21.59
C TYR A 51 -23.74 -0.06 20.98
N GLY A 52 -24.14 1.12 21.45
CA GLY A 52 -25.29 1.86 20.93
C GLY A 52 -26.64 1.63 21.61
N SER A 53 -26.80 0.63 22.49
CA SER A 53 -28.09 0.41 23.19
C SER A 53 -28.14 0.89 24.64
N ASN A 54 -26.99 1.00 25.33
CA ASN A 54 -26.95 1.28 26.77
C ASN A 54 -25.95 2.39 27.15
N ASN A 55 -26.20 3.67 26.85
CA ASN A 55 -25.45 4.87 27.31
C ASN A 55 -23.90 4.84 27.25
N CYS A 56 -23.29 3.79 26.68
CA CYS A 56 -21.88 3.45 26.71
C CYS A 56 -21.42 3.15 25.30
N ASN A 57 -20.95 4.20 24.62
CA ASN A 57 -20.45 4.11 23.25
C ASN A 57 -18.92 3.97 23.26
N PHE A 58 -18.37 3.21 24.22
CA PHE A 58 -16.92 3.02 24.28
C PHE A 58 -16.46 2.17 23.09
N PHE A 59 -15.50 2.71 22.34
CA PHE A 59 -14.81 2.03 21.26
C PHE A 59 -13.36 2.54 21.17
N GLN A 60 -12.39 1.64 21.08
CA GLN A 60 -10.99 1.97 20.92
C GLN A 60 -10.25 0.90 20.11
N TRP A 61 -9.55 1.31 19.05
CA TRP A 61 -8.64 0.42 18.33
C TRP A 61 -7.44 0.02 19.18
N ARG A 62 -7.00 -1.24 19.05
CA ARG A 62 -5.77 -1.75 19.66
C ARG A 62 -4.55 -1.01 19.13
N ASP A 63 -4.53 -0.75 17.83
CA ASP A 63 -3.42 -0.12 17.12
C ASP A 63 -3.29 1.40 17.41
N ARG A 64 -3.83 1.88 18.54
CA ARG A 64 -3.51 3.22 19.07
C ARG A 64 -2.09 3.25 19.65
N GLU A 65 -1.13 2.72 18.91
CA GLU A 65 0.21 3.24 19.06
C GLU A 65 0.11 4.68 18.54
N GLU A 66 0.34 5.65 19.43
CA GLU A 66 0.46 7.03 19.00
C GLU A 66 1.50 7.05 17.89
N ILE A 67 1.06 7.30 16.65
CA ILE A 67 1.98 7.47 15.53
C ILE A 67 2.94 8.54 16.00
N ASP A 68 4.23 8.18 16.08
CA ASP A 68 5.27 9.10 16.53
C ASP A 68 5.05 10.47 15.85
N PRO A 69 5.05 11.59 16.60
CA PRO A 69 4.71 12.89 16.04
C PRO A 69 5.51 13.21 14.77
N ARG A 70 6.77 12.79 14.69
CA ARG A 70 7.58 12.93 13.47
C ARG A 70 7.01 12.12 12.31
N SER A 71 6.61 10.88 12.53
CA SER A 71 5.99 9.99 11.54
C SER A 71 4.68 10.56 10.99
N GLN A 72 3.89 11.27 11.80
CA GLN A 72 2.69 11.99 11.32
C GLN A 72 3.00 13.05 10.26
N PHE A 73 4.18 13.69 10.32
CA PHE A 73 4.62 14.68 9.34
C PHE A 73 5.38 14.07 8.16
N ILE A 74 6.17 13.03 8.40
CA ILE A 74 7.05 12.44 7.38
C ILE A 74 6.26 11.54 6.42
N LEU A 75 5.32 10.73 6.93
CA LEU A 75 4.58 9.78 6.09
C LEU A 75 3.79 10.44 4.95
N PRO A 76 3.01 11.52 5.17
CA PRO A 76 2.31 12.19 4.09
C PRO A 76 3.27 12.79 3.03
N LYS A 77 4.41 13.33 3.47
CA LYS A 77 5.43 13.87 2.56
C LYS A 77 6.03 12.79 1.67
N LEU A 78 6.37 11.64 2.26
CA LEU A 78 6.91 10.51 1.51
C LEU A 78 5.88 9.96 0.52
N LEU A 79 4.61 9.83 0.93
CA LEU A 79 3.52 9.40 0.05
C LEU A 79 3.34 10.34 -1.13
N ASN A 80 3.33 11.66 -0.89
CA ASN A 80 3.27 12.64 -1.97
C ASN A 80 4.48 12.53 -2.89
N LYS A 81 5.68 12.32 -2.33
CA LYS A 81 6.88 12.20 -3.15
C LYS A 81 6.87 10.96 -4.04
N ILE A 82 6.40 9.83 -3.51
CA ILE A 82 6.22 8.60 -4.30
C ILE A 82 5.28 8.88 -5.46
N LYS A 83 4.12 9.49 -5.20
CA LYS A 83 3.15 9.83 -6.24
C LYS A 83 3.76 10.73 -7.34
N GLU A 84 4.49 11.77 -6.95
CA GLU A 84 5.20 12.64 -7.91
C GLU A 84 6.19 11.85 -8.78
N LEU A 85 6.97 10.96 -8.16
CA LEU A 85 7.96 10.16 -8.87
C LEU A 85 7.29 9.14 -9.81
N GLU A 86 6.20 8.51 -9.39
CA GLU A 86 5.40 7.62 -10.22
C GLU A 86 4.83 8.36 -11.45
N ASP A 87 4.30 9.57 -11.25
CA ASP A 87 3.81 10.42 -12.33
C ASP A 87 4.94 10.82 -13.30
N GLU A 88 6.13 11.15 -12.78
CA GLU A 88 7.30 11.47 -13.61
C GLU A 88 7.76 10.26 -14.44
N VAL A 89 7.85 9.08 -13.83
CA VAL A 89 8.20 7.84 -14.51
C VAL A 89 7.20 7.55 -15.63
N TRP A 90 5.91 7.70 -15.35
CA TRP A 90 4.86 7.50 -16.35
C TRP A 90 4.99 8.47 -17.53
N ARG A 91 5.23 9.76 -17.28
CA ARG A 91 5.44 10.75 -18.35
C ARG A 91 6.65 10.43 -19.20
N ARG A 92 7.78 10.05 -18.58
CA ARG A 92 8.99 9.64 -19.29
C ARG A 92 8.75 8.40 -20.15
N GLN A 93 8.00 7.43 -19.63
CA GLN A 93 7.66 6.23 -20.38
C GLN A 93 6.86 6.56 -21.65
N ILE A 94 5.90 7.49 -21.57
CA ILE A 94 5.16 7.96 -22.75
C ILE A 94 6.07 8.62 -23.77
N GLN A 95 7.02 9.45 -23.34
CA GLN A 95 7.96 10.10 -24.23
C GLN A 95 8.86 9.09 -24.94
N ILE A 96 9.40 8.11 -24.19
CA ILE A 96 10.20 7.02 -24.75
C ILE A 96 9.40 6.24 -25.78
N ASN A 97 8.15 5.87 -25.46
CA ASN A 97 7.30 5.12 -26.39
C ASN A 97 7.05 5.92 -27.69
N LYS A 98 6.82 7.24 -27.60
CA LYS A 98 6.66 8.10 -28.78
C LYS A 98 7.95 8.16 -29.62
N GLN A 99 9.10 8.32 -28.98
CA GLN A 99 10.39 8.34 -29.67
C GLN A 99 10.69 6.99 -30.34
N GLN A 100 10.34 5.88 -29.70
CA GLN A 100 10.52 4.55 -30.25
C GLN A 100 9.75 4.38 -31.57
N VAL A 101 8.48 4.81 -31.61
CA VAL A 101 7.67 4.77 -32.84
C VAL A 101 8.32 5.59 -33.98
N LEU A 102 8.86 6.77 -33.66
CA LEU A 102 9.56 7.60 -34.65
C LEU A 102 10.81 6.90 -35.19
N ILE A 103 11.60 6.28 -34.32
CA ILE A 103 12.79 5.51 -34.68
C ILE A 103 12.41 4.33 -35.58
N ASP A 104 11.35 3.60 -35.24
CA ASP A 104 10.90 2.44 -36.01
C ASP A 104 10.47 2.86 -37.42
N ASN A 105 9.69 3.95 -37.54
CA ASN A 105 9.28 4.51 -38.82
C ASN A 105 10.48 4.92 -39.68
N LEU A 106 11.44 5.67 -39.12
CA LEU A 106 12.66 6.06 -39.82
C LEU A 106 13.49 4.85 -40.25
N THR A 107 13.52 3.80 -39.45
CA THR A 107 14.23 2.55 -39.76
C THR A 107 13.59 1.83 -40.94
N VAL A 108 12.25 1.77 -40.98
CA VAL A 108 11.48 1.22 -42.11
C VAL A 108 11.74 2.03 -43.38
N GLU A 109 11.67 3.37 -43.31
CA GLU A 109 11.93 4.24 -44.47
C GLU A 109 13.35 4.06 -45.02
N LYS A 110 14.36 4.05 -44.14
CA LYS A 110 15.75 3.80 -44.53
C LYS A 110 15.90 2.43 -45.20
N ARG A 111 15.24 1.39 -44.68
CA ARG A 111 15.23 0.04 -45.29
C ARG A 111 14.59 0.07 -46.67
N PHE A 112 13.47 0.76 -46.84
CA PHE A 112 12.81 0.90 -48.13
C PHE A 112 13.68 1.62 -49.16
N LYS A 113 14.26 2.77 -48.79
CA LYS A 113 15.20 3.52 -49.64
C LYS A 113 16.41 2.69 -50.05
N ARG A 114 17.02 1.94 -49.11
CA ARG A 114 18.14 1.02 -49.41
C ARG A 114 17.75 -0.09 -50.38
N ARG A 115 16.57 -0.70 -50.21
CA ARG A 115 16.07 -1.72 -51.16
C ARG A 115 15.90 -1.10 -52.53
N LYS A 116 15.22 0.05 -52.64
CA LYS A 116 15.04 0.77 -53.92
C LYS A 116 16.37 1.06 -54.61
N LEU A 117 17.38 1.55 -53.86
CA LEU A 117 18.71 1.83 -54.40
C LEU A 117 19.40 0.58 -54.95
N LYS A 118 19.29 -0.57 -54.26
CA LYS A 118 19.85 -1.86 -54.73
C LYS A 118 19.20 -2.38 -56.00
N TRP A 119 17.91 -2.11 -56.22
CA TRP A 119 17.24 -2.50 -57.46
C TRP A 119 17.70 -1.65 -58.65
N CYS A 120 17.96 -0.36 -58.44
CA CYS A 120 18.43 0.55 -59.51
C CYS A 120 19.89 0.33 -59.94
N THR A 121 20.66 -0.54 -59.27
CA THR A 121 22.07 -0.81 -59.59
C THR A 121 22.30 -2.12 -60.37
N PHE A 122 21.23 -2.79 -60.80
CA PHE A 122 21.28 -4.06 -61.56
C PHE A 122 20.82 -3.92 -63.03
N ASP A 123 20.46 -2.72 -63.46
CA ASP A 123 20.23 -2.32 -64.86
C ASP A 123 21.39 -1.46 -65.35
#